data_AF-A0A5B0KVE7-F1
#
_entry.id   AF-A0A5B0KVE7-F1
#
_cell.length_a   1.000
_cell.length_b   1.000
_cell.length_c   1.000
_cell.angle_alpha   90.00
_cell.angle_beta   90.00
_cell.angle_gamma   90.00
#
_symmetry.space_group_name_H-M   'P 1'
#
loop_
_entity.id
_entity.type
_entity.pdbx_description
1 polymer ?
#
loop_
_entity_poly.entity_id
_entity_poly.type
_entity_poly.pdbx_seq_one_letter_code
_entity_poly.pdbx_strand_id
1 'polypeptide(L)'
;MAQSIQFKAGDLLFRRGDASDCVFWIRHGEIEVLRENGDNAILIGHVRGGEWLGEMGVIEGRSRSATARAVSDGAAEVLTPQEFLDRVSRDASLARGLIQRLSIRLRTIEDKIAGDLLLSTREAELAENGAPSSEALPNDNERILLTAGSDSLRSRIGPSAIQVGQLPFVVGRLPINGEASPPRSPDLSIDDQPPFRLSRDHFMISRSQGRLLVSDLGSTLGTVVNGQPIGHDFMRDTALLNHGENRVVAGGWGSAFEFIVSIG
;
A
#
# COMPACT_ATOMS: atom_id res chain seq x y z
N MET A 1 17.08 4.65 -28.78
CA MET A 1 17.71 5.36 -27.63
C MET A 1 16.56 5.97 -26.87
N ALA A 2 16.39 5.61 -25.60
CA ALA A 2 15.24 6.07 -24.84
C ALA A 2 15.30 7.60 -24.66
N GLN A 3 14.22 8.29 -24.99
CA GLN A 3 14.12 9.74 -24.84
C GLN A 3 13.80 10.06 -23.38
N SER A 4 14.57 10.94 -22.75
CA SER A 4 14.27 11.39 -21.38
C SER A 4 13.29 12.55 -21.42
N ILE A 5 12.29 12.52 -20.53
CA ILE A 5 11.33 13.60 -20.32
C ILE A 5 11.35 14.05 -18.86
N GLN A 6 11.08 15.33 -18.64
CA GLN A 6 10.81 15.91 -17.32
C GLN A 6 9.32 16.23 -17.23
N PHE A 7 8.75 16.09 -16.04
CA PHE A 7 7.36 16.44 -15.76
C PHE A 7 7.26 17.20 -14.44
N LYS A 8 6.22 18.02 -14.32
CA LYS A 8 5.88 18.79 -13.13
C LYS A 8 4.64 18.21 -12.45
N ALA A 9 4.50 18.49 -11.16
CA ALA A 9 3.27 18.17 -10.44
C ALA A 9 2.04 18.73 -11.19
N GLY A 10 1.04 17.87 -11.42
CA GLY A 10 -0.17 18.17 -12.18
C GLY A 10 -0.12 17.79 -13.67
N ASP A 11 1.06 17.52 -14.24
CA ASP A 11 1.18 17.15 -15.65
C ASP A 11 0.50 15.82 -15.94
N LEU A 12 -0.19 15.74 -17.09
CA LEU A 12 -0.75 14.50 -17.59
C LEU A 12 0.24 13.82 -18.53
N LEU A 13 0.66 12.61 -18.17
CA LEU A 13 1.55 11.81 -19.03
C LEU A 13 0.76 11.15 -20.16
N PHE A 14 -0.45 10.70 -19.88
CA PHE A 14 -1.43 10.23 -20.86
C PHE A 14 -2.82 10.17 -20.26
N ARG A 15 -3.85 10.15 -21.11
CA ARG A 15 -5.24 9.94 -20.73
C ARG A 15 -5.68 8.53 -21.06
N ARG A 16 -6.73 8.09 -20.35
CA ARG A 16 -7.44 6.87 -20.72
C ARG A 16 -7.95 6.98 -22.16
N GLY A 17 -7.78 5.90 -22.93
CA GLY A 17 -8.19 5.83 -24.33
C GLY A 17 -7.13 6.27 -25.34
N ASP A 18 -6.08 6.97 -24.90
CA ASP A 18 -4.95 7.32 -25.76
C ASP A 18 -4.29 6.05 -26.34
N ALA A 19 -3.57 6.21 -27.46
CA ALA A 19 -2.78 5.13 -28.02
C ALA A 19 -1.66 4.69 -27.06
N SER A 20 -1.40 3.38 -27.04
CA SER A 20 -0.30 2.80 -26.25
C SER A 20 0.92 2.60 -27.12
N ASP A 21 1.50 3.70 -27.58
CA ASP A 21 2.66 3.76 -28.48
C ASP A 21 4.00 3.87 -27.76
N CYS A 22 3.99 3.95 -26.43
CA CYS A 22 5.18 4.02 -25.59
C CYS A 22 4.94 3.47 -24.17
N VAL A 23 6.04 3.15 -23.48
CA VAL A 23 6.07 2.83 -22.05
C VAL A 23 7.03 3.81 -21.38
N PHE A 24 6.71 4.21 -20.16
CA PHE A 24 7.59 5.07 -19.36
C PHE A 24 8.34 4.25 -18.31
N TRP A 25 9.64 4.43 -18.21
CA TRP A 25 10.44 4.01 -17.06
C TRP A 25 10.64 5.22 -16.15
N ILE A 26 10.01 5.22 -14.98
CA ILE A 26 10.06 6.35 -14.07
C ILE A 26 11.44 6.37 -13.40
N ARG A 27 12.18 7.47 -13.53
CA ARG A 27 13.49 7.64 -12.88
C ARG A 27 13.32 8.11 -11.43
N HIS A 28 12.47 9.12 -11.22
CA HIS A 28 12.07 9.63 -9.92
C HIS A 28 10.79 10.48 -10.08
N GLY A 29 10.17 10.85 -8.96
CA GLY A 29 8.85 11.48 -8.93
C GLY A 29 7.75 10.46 -8.63
N GLU A 30 6.53 10.96 -8.53
CA GLU A 30 5.34 10.17 -8.19
C GLU A 30 4.19 10.52 -9.14
N ILE A 31 3.53 9.48 -9.65
CA ILE A 31 2.45 9.58 -10.62
C ILE A 31 1.27 8.79 -10.08
N GLU A 32 0.09 9.39 -10.05
CA GLU A 32 -1.16 8.70 -9.77
C GLU A 32 -1.78 8.16 -11.05
N VAL A 33 -2.35 6.95 -10.97
CA VAL A 33 -3.08 6.31 -12.07
C VAL A 33 -4.56 6.33 -11.73
N LEU A 34 -5.36 6.97 -12.57
CA LEU A 34 -6.77 7.28 -12.32
C LEU A 34 -7.66 6.59 -13.36
N ARG A 35 -8.76 6.01 -12.93
CA ARG A 35 -9.82 5.51 -13.80
C ARG A 35 -11.07 6.35 -13.63
N GLU A 36 -11.40 7.07 -14.69
CA GLU A 36 -12.64 7.85 -14.77
C GLU A 36 -13.85 6.93 -14.93
N ASN A 37 -14.90 7.19 -14.14
CA ASN A 37 -16.21 6.56 -14.20
C ASN A 37 -17.30 7.64 -14.05
N GLY A 38 -17.80 8.15 -15.19
CA GLY A 38 -18.64 9.33 -15.22
C GLY A 38 -17.86 10.57 -14.73
N ASP A 39 -18.45 11.33 -13.82
CA ASP A 39 -17.83 12.53 -13.23
C ASP A 39 -16.83 12.20 -12.10
N ASN A 40 -16.72 10.93 -11.70
CA ASN A 40 -15.84 10.50 -10.62
C ASN A 40 -14.55 9.88 -11.17
N ALA A 41 -13.42 10.24 -10.56
CA ALA A 41 -12.14 9.57 -10.79
C ALA A 41 -11.81 8.64 -9.63
N ILE A 42 -11.52 7.38 -9.94
CA ILE A 42 -11.08 6.39 -8.97
C ILE A 42 -9.56 6.25 -9.11
N LEU A 43 -8.79 6.58 -8.07
CA LEU A 43 -7.36 6.30 -8.06
C LEU A 43 -7.14 4.77 -7.97
N ILE A 44 -6.34 4.27 -8.89
CA ILE A 44 -6.05 2.85 -9.07
C ILE A 44 -4.75 2.46 -8.37
N GLY A 45 -3.84 3.41 -8.23
CA GLY A 45 -2.56 3.25 -7.53
C GLY A 45 -1.57 4.33 -7.93
N HIS A 46 -0.40 4.30 -7.33
CA HIS A 46 0.71 5.20 -7.64
C HIS A 46 1.80 4.47 -8.42
N VAL A 47 2.62 5.22 -9.14
CA VAL A 47 3.84 4.76 -9.80
C VAL A 47 4.98 5.71 -9.43
N ARG A 48 6.11 5.17 -8.98
CA ARG A 48 7.29 5.91 -8.51
C ARG A 48 8.57 5.48 -9.26
N GLY A 49 9.69 6.09 -8.88
CA GLY A 49 10.99 5.78 -9.45
C GLY A 49 11.35 4.29 -9.38
N GLY A 50 11.85 3.75 -10.49
CA GLY A 50 12.19 2.34 -10.65
C GLY A 50 11.05 1.46 -11.18
N GLU A 51 9.93 2.07 -11.60
CA GLU A 51 8.75 1.35 -12.05
C GLU A 51 8.38 1.67 -13.50
N TRP A 52 7.62 0.73 -14.09
CA TRP A 52 7.03 0.88 -15.42
C TRP A 52 5.66 1.54 -15.31
N LEU A 53 5.38 2.49 -16.20
CA LEU A 53 4.07 3.10 -16.38
C LEU A 53 3.59 2.92 -17.82
N GLY A 54 2.34 2.49 -17.96
CA GLY A 54 1.67 2.37 -19.27
C GLY A 54 2.01 1.07 -20.00
N GLU A 55 2.68 0.14 -19.33
CA GLU A 55 3.07 -1.18 -19.82
C GLU A 55 1.86 -2.04 -20.22
N MET A 56 0.72 -1.91 -19.51
CA MET A 56 -0.46 -2.74 -19.75
C MET A 56 -0.96 -2.60 -21.19
N GLY A 57 -1.10 -1.37 -21.67
CA GLY A 57 -1.62 -1.12 -23.01
C GLY A 57 -0.68 -1.63 -24.11
N VAL A 58 0.63 -1.57 -23.88
CA VAL A 58 1.64 -2.11 -24.79
C VAL A 58 1.64 -3.63 -24.80
N ILE A 59 1.60 -4.27 -23.62
CA ILE A 59 1.58 -5.73 -23.48
C ILE A 59 0.30 -6.33 -24.07
N GLU A 60 -0.85 -5.69 -23.84
CA GLU A 60 -2.16 -6.16 -24.31
C GLU A 60 -2.47 -5.78 -25.77
N GLY A 61 -1.70 -4.85 -26.37
CA GLY A 61 -2.03 -4.27 -27.67
C GLY A 61 -3.34 -3.46 -27.65
N ARG A 62 -3.60 -2.73 -26.56
CA ARG A 62 -4.84 -1.95 -26.33
C ARG A 62 -4.53 -0.50 -25.99
N SER A 63 -5.50 0.38 -26.16
CA SER A 63 -5.42 1.77 -25.68
C SER A 63 -5.18 1.87 -24.17
N ARG A 64 -4.72 3.03 -23.69
CA ARG A 64 -4.46 3.28 -22.27
C ARG A 64 -5.70 2.95 -21.44
N SER A 65 -5.52 2.09 -20.44
CA SER A 65 -6.60 1.61 -19.56
C SER A 65 -7.03 2.64 -18.51
N ALA A 66 -6.17 3.62 -18.24
CA ALA A 66 -6.32 4.65 -17.20
C ALA A 66 -5.58 5.94 -17.61
N THR A 67 -5.90 7.03 -16.91
CA THR A 67 -5.21 8.33 -16.99
C THR A 67 -4.04 8.33 -16.02
N ALA A 68 -2.89 8.90 -16.41
CA ALA A 68 -1.72 9.04 -15.54
C ALA A 68 -1.38 10.52 -15.34
N ARG A 69 -1.32 10.95 -14.06
CA ARG A 69 -1.07 12.33 -13.67
C ARG A 69 0.09 12.41 -12.68
N ALA A 70 1.03 13.31 -12.89
CA ALA A 70 2.12 13.54 -11.97
C ALA A 70 1.60 14.19 -10.68
N VAL A 71 2.00 13.66 -9.53
CA VAL A 71 1.73 14.20 -8.19
C VAL A 71 2.90 15.07 -7.72
N SER A 72 4.12 14.73 -8.13
CA SER A 72 5.33 15.50 -7.86
C SER A 72 6.16 15.71 -9.12
N ASP A 73 7.08 16.66 -9.08
CA ASP A 73 8.08 16.86 -10.12
C ASP A 73 8.95 15.60 -10.28
N GLY A 74 9.32 15.28 -11.53
CA GLY A 74 10.14 14.11 -11.78
C GLY A 74 10.59 13.94 -13.22
N ALA A 75 11.12 12.75 -13.50
CA ALA A 75 11.66 12.40 -14.80
C ALA A 75 11.36 10.95 -15.17
N ALA A 76 11.21 10.70 -16.47
CA ALA A 76 11.00 9.36 -17.02
C ALA A 76 11.78 9.16 -18.31
N GLU A 77 12.13 7.91 -18.61
CA GLU A 77 12.53 7.50 -19.96
C GLU A 77 11.30 7.04 -20.72
N VAL A 78 11.18 7.48 -21.97
CA VAL A 78 10.15 7.03 -22.91
C VAL A 78 10.76 5.96 -23.79
N LEU A 79 10.14 4.77 -23.79
CA LEU A 79 10.54 3.62 -24.58
C LEU A 79 9.43 3.29 -25.57
N THR A 80 9.83 2.94 -26.79
CA THR A 80 8.91 2.28 -27.72
C THR A 80 8.51 0.89 -27.19
N PRO A 81 7.38 0.32 -27.65
CA PRO A 81 6.98 -1.05 -27.35
C PRO A 81 8.11 -2.07 -27.54
N GLN A 82 8.85 -1.94 -28.65
CA GLN A 82 9.96 -2.84 -28.95
C GLN A 82 11.12 -2.66 -27.96
N GLU A 83 11.51 -1.42 -27.63
CA GLU A 83 12.58 -1.16 -26.65
C GLU A 83 12.20 -1.67 -25.25
N PHE A 84 10.93 -1.53 -24.86
CA PHE A 84 10.42 -2.08 -23.61
C PHE A 84 10.52 -3.62 -23.59
N LEU A 85 10.00 -4.29 -24.62
CA LEU A 85 10.03 -5.75 -24.70
C LEU A 85 11.47 -6.28 -24.74
N ASP A 86 12.34 -5.69 -25.55
CA ASP A 86 13.76 -6.04 -25.61
C ASP A 86 14.44 -5.92 -24.24
N ARG A 87 14.16 -4.85 -23.50
CA ARG A 87 14.76 -4.59 -22.19
C ARG A 87 14.26 -5.58 -21.13
N VAL A 88 12.97 -5.90 -21.13
CA VAL A 88 12.39 -6.91 -20.24
C VAL A 88 12.92 -8.31 -20.58
N SER A 89 13.11 -8.63 -21.86
CA SER A 89 13.63 -9.94 -22.29
C SER A 89 15.11 -10.15 -21.98
N ARG A 90 15.92 -9.08 -21.95
CA ARG A 90 17.37 -9.17 -21.67
C ARG A 90 17.72 -9.14 -20.19
N ASP A 91 16.85 -8.57 -19.35
CA ASP A 91 17.10 -8.41 -17.92
C ASP A 91 16.01 -9.12 -17.07
N ALA A 92 16.36 -10.30 -16.58
CA ALA A 92 15.49 -11.11 -15.74
C ALA A 92 15.05 -10.40 -14.45
N SER A 93 15.83 -9.43 -13.94
CA SER A 93 15.47 -8.67 -12.74
C SER A 93 14.32 -7.71 -13.02
N LEU A 94 14.31 -7.06 -14.19
CA LEU A 94 13.21 -6.19 -14.63
C LEU A 94 11.94 -6.98 -14.90
N ALA A 95 12.06 -8.15 -15.54
CA ALA A 95 10.94 -9.06 -15.75
C ALA A 95 10.34 -9.52 -14.42
N ARG A 96 11.20 -9.93 -13.46
CA ARG A 96 10.76 -10.34 -12.13
C ARG A 96 10.05 -9.19 -11.39
N GLY A 97 10.59 -7.98 -11.42
CA GLY A 97 9.97 -6.80 -10.82
C GLY A 97 8.59 -6.50 -11.41
N LEU A 98 8.46 -6.60 -12.74
CA LEU A 98 7.18 -6.46 -13.44
C LEU A 98 6.16 -7.51 -12.99
N ILE A 99 6.54 -8.80 -12.96
CA ILE A 99 5.66 -9.90 -12.52
C ILE A 99 5.24 -9.74 -11.07
N GLN A 100 6.18 -9.38 -10.18
CA GLN A 100 5.90 -9.15 -8.76
C GLN A 100 4.87 -8.03 -8.57
N ARG A 101 5.05 -6.89 -9.24
CA ARG A 101 4.12 -5.75 -9.18
C ARG A 101 2.72 -6.11 -9.69
N LEU A 102 2.64 -6.81 -10.83
CA LEU A 102 1.35 -7.29 -11.36
C LEU A 102 0.67 -8.28 -10.41
N SER A 103 1.44 -9.16 -9.77
CA SER A 103 0.92 -10.13 -8.79
C SER A 103 0.37 -9.44 -7.53
N ILE A 104 1.05 -8.40 -7.05
CA ILE A 104 0.59 -7.57 -5.91
C ILE A 104 -0.70 -6.84 -6.28
N ARG A 105 -0.75 -6.26 -7.48
CA ARG A 105 -1.94 -5.55 -7.97
C ARG A 105 -3.13 -6.48 -8.19
N LEU A 106 -2.90 -7.69 -8.69
CA LEU A 106 -3.95 -8.69 -8.84
C LEU A 106 -4.51 -9.09 -7.48
N ARG A 107 -3.64 -9.40 -6.52
CA ARG A 107 -4.04 -9.71 -5.15
C ARG A 107 -4.82 -8.57 -4.51
N THR A 108 -4.37 -7.34 -4.70
CA THR A 108 -5.09 -6.13 -4.24
C THR A 108 -6.51 -6.03 -4.82
N ILE A 109 -6.69 -6.38 -6.09
CA ILE A 109 -8.01 -6.39 -6.73
C ILE A 109 -8.86 -7.53 -6.16
N GLU A 110 -8.29 -8.73 -6.02
CA GLU A 110 -8.95 -9.88 -5.39
C GLU A 110 -9.39 -9.55 -3.95
N ASP A 111 -8.53 -8.87 -3.19
CA ASP A 111 -8.79 -8.43 -1.82
C ASP A 111 -9.87 -7.36 -1.75
N LYS A 112 -9.92 -6.43 -2.72
CA LYS A 112 -11.03 -5.47 -2.86
C LYS A 112 -12.35 -6.17 -3.16
N ILE A 113 -12.34 -7.13 -4.07
CA ILE A 113 -13.55 -7.91 -4.40
C ILE A 113 -14.03 -8.72 -3.20
N ALA A 114 -13.11 -9.39 -2.50
CA ALA A 114 -13.43 -10.15 -1.29
C ALA A 114 -13.93 -9.23 -0.16
N GLY A 115 -13.30 -8.06 0.02
CA GLY A 115 -13.70 -7.04 0.97
C GLY A 115 -15.07 -6.45 0.68
N ASP A 116 -15.36 -6.08 -0.55
CA ASP A 116 -16.67 -5.55 -0.99
C ASP A 116 -17.77 -6.61 -0.84
N LEU A 117 -17.46 -7.89 -1.10
CA LEU A 117 -18.37 -9.01 -0.88
C LEU A 117 -18.65 -9.23 0.61
N LEU A 118 -17.63 -9.15 1.46
CA LEU A 118 -17.78 -9.23 2.92
C LEU A 118 -18.55 -8.02 3.49
N LEU A 119 -18.31 -6.82 2.98
CA LEU A 119 -19.03 -5.61 3.37
C LEU A 119 -20.50 -5.66 2.98
N SER A 120 -20.82 -6.07 1.74
CA SER A 120 -22.20 -6.25 1.29
C SER A 120 -22.94 -7.34 2.08
N THR A 121 -22.23 -8.40 2.49
CA THR A 121 -22.78 -9.45 3.38
C THR A 121 -23.06 -8.89 4.78
N ARG A 122 -22.14 -8.08 5.33
CA ARG A 122 -22.32 -7.43 6.64
C ARG A 122 -23.39 -6.34 6.63
N GLU A 123 -23.54 -5.59 5.55
CA GLU A 123 -24.63 -4.60 5.40
C GLU A 123 -25.99 -5.29 5.35
N ALA A 124 -26.08 -6.46 4.71
CA ALA A 124 -27.28 -7.29 4.75
C ALA A 124 -27.55 -7.85 6.17
N GLU A 125 -26.52 -8.30 6.89
CA GLU A 125 -26.63 -8.79 8.28
C GLU A 125 -26.96 -7.67 9.30
N LEU A 126 -26.46 -6.45 9.08
CA LEU A 126 -26.73 -5.27 9.91
C LEU A 126 -28.14 -4.70 9.67
N ALA A 127 -28.63 -4.78 8.43
CA ALA A 127 -30.01 -4.44 8.10
C ALA A 127 -31.03 -5.40 8.77
N GLU A 128 -30.65 -6.66 8.99
CA GLU A 128 -31.48 -7.63 9.71
C GLU A 128 -31.35 -7.55 11.24
N ASN A 129 -30.22 -7.09 11.80
CA ASN A 129 -29.99 -7.12 13.25
C ASN A 129 -30.01 -5.78 14.00
N GLY A 130 -30.22 -4.64 13.32
CA GLY A 130 -30.34 -3.33 13.98
C GLY A 130 -29.00 -2.77 14.48
N ALA A 131 -28.74 -1.49 14.20
CA ALA A 131 -27.47 -0.84 14.51
C ALA A 131 -27.18 -0.76 16.03
N PRO A 132 -25.94 -0.98 16.48
CA PRO A 132 -25.55 -0.58 17.83
C PRO A 132 -25.48 0.95 17.92
N SER A 133 -26.10 1.47 18.97
CA SER A 133 -26.23 2.88 19.31
C SER A 133 -24.92 3.51 19.80
N SER A 134 -24.62 4.71 19.26
CA SER A 134 -23.87 5.82 19.89
C SER A 134 -22.48 5.51 20.47
N GLU A 135 -21.41 5.73 19.69
CA GLU A 135 -20.06 5.82 20.24
C GLU A 135 -19.67 7.28 20.57
N ALA A 136 -19.36 7.49 21.85
CA ALA A 136 -18.95 8.75 22.43
C ALA A 136 -17.58 9.23 21.91
N LEU A 137 -17.31 10.54 22.05
CA LEU A 137 -16.00 11.13 21.77
C LEU A 137 -14.91 10.43 22.64
N PRO A 138 -13.77 9.99 22.06
CA PRO A 138 -12.76 9.24 22.81
C PRO A 138 -11.90 10.12 23.73
N ASN A 139 -11.56 9.59 24.91
CA ASN A 139 -10.78 10.24 25.97
C ASN A 139 -9.25 10.15 25.71
N ASP A 140 -8.47 11.13 26.16
CA ASP A 140 -6.99 11.17 26.06
C ASP A 140 -6.26 10.06 26.86
N ASN A 141 -6.98 9.23 27.63
CA ASN A 141 -6.42 8.17 28.49
C ASN A 141 -6.59 6.75 27.93
N GLU A 142 -6.96 6.58 26.66
CA GLU A 142 -7.10 5.27 26.03
C GLU A 142 -5.78 4.47 26.11
N ARG A 143 -5.84 3.29 26.73
CA ARG A 143 -4.77 2.31 26.73
C ARG A 143 -4.77 1.57 25.39
N ILE A 144 -3.64 1.61 24.72
CA ILE A 144 -3.41 0.93 23.46
C ILE A 144 -2.46 -0.24 23.73
N LEU A 145 -2.94 -1.45 23.45
CA LEU A 145 -2.17 -2.69 23.58
C LEU A 145 -1.97 -3.33 22.21
N LEU A 146 -0.75 -3.74 21.91
CA LEU A 146 -0.39 -4.45 20.70
C LEU A 146 -0.03 -5.89 21.04
N THR A 147 -0.69 -6.87 20.42
CA THR A 147 -0.42 -8.30 20.62
C THR A 147 -0.23 -9.02 19.28
N ALA A 148 0.37 -10.21 19.32
CA ALA A 148 0.48 -11.06 18.14
C ALA A 148 -0.83 -11.78 17.83
N GLY A 149 -1.38 -11.55 16.64
CA GLY A 149 -2.55 -12.24 16.09
C GLY A 149 -2.22 -13.53 15.33
N SER A 150 -0.94 -13.80 15.05
CA SER A 150 -0.47 -15.07 14.47
C SER A 150 0.62 -15.72 15.32
N ASP A 151 0.77 -17.04 15.20
CA ASP A 151 1.86 -17.78 15.87
C ASP A 151 3.24 -17.37 15.37
N SER A 152 3.33 -17.02 14.08
CA SER A 152 4.57 -16.56 13.47
C SER A 152 5.03 -15.21 14.01
N LEU A 153 4.11 -14.27 14.26
CA LEU A 153 4.49 -13.01 14.91
C LEU A 153 4.77 -13.24 16.40
N ARG A 154 3.97 -14.10 17.05
CA ARG A 154 4.12 -14.43 18.48
C ARG A 154 5.51 -14.98 18.82
N SER A 155 6.10 -15.79 17.94
CA SER A 155 7.46 -16.30 18.14
C SER A 155 8.55 -15.21 18.05
N ARG A 156 8.23 -14.04 17.49
CA ARG A 156 9.17 -12.93 17.28
C ARG A 156 9.03 -11.83 18.32
N ILE A 157 7.81 -11.44 18.67
CA ILE A 157 7.55 -10.37 19.64
C ILE A 157 7.17 -10.88 21.04
N GLY A 158 7.02 -12.20 21.19
CA GLY A 158 6.58 -12.84 22.41
C GLY A 158 5.04 -12.94 22.54
N PRO A 159 4.55 -13.62 23.59
CA PRO A 159 3.12 -13.81 23.83
C PRO A 159 2.46 -12.65 24.57
N SER A 160 3.23 -11.80 25.23
CA SER A 160 2.73 -10.72 26.08
C SER A 160 2.29 -9.52 25.26
N ALA A 161 1.27 -8.81 25.74
CA ALA A 161 0.86 -7.55 25.16
C ALA A 161 1.94 -6.48 25.35
N ILE A 162 2.24 -5.76 24.28
CA ILE A 162 3.13 -4.60 24.26
C ILE A 162 2.26 -3.36 24.46
N GLN A 163 2.50 -2.60 25.53
CA GLN A 163 1.80 -1.34 25.74
C GLN A 163 2.40 -0.27 24.82
N VAL A 164 1.56 0.34 23.99
CA VAL A 164 1.94 1.49 23.16
C VAL A 164 1.96 2.72 24.05
N GLY A 165 3.15 3.07 24.54
CA GLY A 165 3.33 4.09 25.57
C GLY A 165 3.36 5.52 25.04
N GLN A 166 3.83 5.74 23.82
CA GLN A 166 3.91 7.05 23.17
C GLN A 166 3.42 6.94 21.73
N LEU A 167 2.78 7.99 21.24
CA LEU A 167 2.37 8.14 19.85
C LEU A 167 3.15 9.30 19.22
N PRO A 168 3.58 9.17 17.94
CA PRO A 168 3.40 8.01 17.08
C PRO A 168 4.22 6.78 17.52
N PHE A 169 3.69 5.59 17.25
CA PHE A 169 4.37 4.31 17.51
C PHE A 169 4.63 3.59 16.19
N VAL A 170 5.89 3.43 15.83
CA VAL A 170 6.33 2.91 14.54
C VAL A 170 6.71 1.44 14.65
N VAL A 171 6.19 0.64 13.73
CA VAL A 171 6.50 -0.79 13.62
C VAL A 171 7.24 -1.05 12.31
N GLY A 172 8.31 -1.83 12.38
CA GLY A 172 9.10 -2.21 11.21
C GLY A 172 9.96 -3.43 11.47
N ARG A 173 10.76 -3.83 10.47
CA ARG A 173 11.72 -4.92 10.65
C ARG A 173 13.06 -4.44 11.19
N LEU A 174 13.79 -5.37 11.80
CA LEU A 174 15.20 -5.19 12.12
C LEU A 174 16.01 -4.89 10.85
N PRO A 175 16.92 -3.89 10.89
CA PRO A 175 17.83 -3.63 9.78
C PRO A 175 18.85 -4.77 9.66
N ILE A 176 19.31 -5.03 8.44
CA ILE A 176 20.46 -5.93 8.22
C ILE A 176 21.74 -5.13 8.03
N ASN A 177 22.89 -5.79 8.23
CA ASN A 177 24.20 -5.15 8.11
C ASN A 177 24.39 -4.49 6.73
N GLY A 178 24.80 -3.23 6.74
CA GLY A 178 25.06 -2.44 5.54
C GLY A 178 23.84 -1.71 4.95
N GLU A 179 22.65 -1.85 5.53
CA GLU A 179 21.50 -1.02 5.14
C GLU A 179 21.61 0.40 5.68
N ALA A 180 21.15 1.37 4.89
CA ALA A 180 20.93 2.72 5.38
C ALA A 180 19.89 2.72 6.52
N SER A 181 19.98 3.70 7.43
CA SER A 181 18.94 3.88 8.44
C SER A 181 17.59 4.19 7.78
N PRO A 182 16.47 3.63 8.27
CA PRO A 182 15.16 4.05 7.83
C PRO A 182 14.90 5.54 8.13
N PRO A 183 14.01 6.20 7.37
CA PRO A 183 13.57 7.56 7.66
C PRO A 183 13.03 7.73 9.09
N ARG A 184 12.40 6.69 9.65
CA ARG A 184 11.90 6.65 11.04
C ARG A 184 12.50 5.47 11.80
N SER A 185 12.90 5.70 13.04
CA SER A 185 13.32 4.63 13.95
C SER A 185 12.09 3.87 14.47
N PRO A 186 11.98 2.54 14.26
CA PRO A 186 10.86 1.78 14.78
C PRO A 186 10.92 1.63 16.30
N ASP A 187 9.79 1.88 16.97
CA ASP A 187 9.60 1.57 18.39
C ASP A 187 9.49 0.06 18.62
N LEU A 188 8.95 -0.66 17.62
CA LEU A 188 8.95 -2.13 17.57
C LEU A 188 9.66 -2.60 16.31
N SER A 189 10.83 -3.21 16.50
CA SER A 189 11.60 -3.85 15.43
C SER A 189 11.44 -5.36 15.48
N ILE A 190 11.03 -5.96 14.36
CA ILE A 190 10.69 -7.38 14.26
C ILE A 190 11.71 -8.10 13.38
N ASP A 191 12.13 -9.28 13.80
CA ASP A 191 12.97 -10.13 12.93
C ASP A 191 12.16 -10.64 11.73
N ASP A 192 12.60 -10.29 10.53
CA ASP A 192 12.04 -10.77 9.27
C ASP A 192 13.20 -11.26 8.39
N GLN A 193 12.96 -12.34 7.63
CA GLN A 193 14.00 -13.01 6.85
C GLN A 193 13.74 -12.86 5.36
N PRO A 194 14.78 -12.79 4.50
CA PRO A 194 14.59 -12.70 3.06
C PRO A 194 13.78 -13.88 2.48
N PRO A 195 12.87 -13.64 1.53
CA PRO A 195 12.47 -12.33 1.01
C PRO A 195 11.61 -11.56 2.02
N PHE A 196 12.03 -10.35 2.36
CA PHE A 196 11.37 -9.53 3.37
C PHE A 196 9.93 -9.20 2.96
N ARG A 197 9.02 -9.30 3.92
CA ARG A 197 7.65 -8.80 3.80
C ARG A 197 7.47 -7.48 4.54
N LEU A 198 8.21 -7.31 5.62
CA LEU A 198 8.22 -6.07 6.40
C LEU A 198 9.24 -5.08 5.83
N SER A 199 8.87 -3.81 5.88
CA SER A 199 9.73 -2.69 5.57
C SER A 199 10.41 -2.22 6.86
N ARG A 200 11.53 -1.51 6.75
CA ARG A 200 12.30 -1.05 7.91
C ARG A 200 11.48 -0.14 8.82
N ASP A 201 10.64 0.71 8.24
CA ASP A 201 9.57 1.47 8.88
C ASP A 201 8.27 1.19 8.11
N HIS A 202 7.50 0.20 8.55
CA HIS A 202 6.41 -0.37 7.75
C HIS A 202 5.09 0.37 7.96
N PHE A 203 4.64 0.47 9.21
CA PHE A 203 3.43 1.22 9.56
C PHE A 203 3.61 1.96 10.88
N MET A 204 2.71 2.88 11.14
CA MET A 204 2.69 3.72 12.34
C MET A 204 1.28 3.77 12.92
N ILE A 205 1.16 3.64 14.24
CA ILE A 205 -0.05 4.02 14.97
C ILE A 205 0.13 5.47 15.40
N SER A 206 -0.86 6.32 15.15
CA SER A 206 -0.83 7.73 15.57
C SER A 206 -2.22 8.23 15.96
N ARG A 207 -2.27 9.41 16.57
CA ARG A 207 -3.53 10.11 16.89
C ARG A 207 -3.62 11.38 16.06
N SER A 208 -4.73 11.56 15.35
CA SER A 208 -5.03 12.78 14.60
C SER A 208 -6.48 13.19 14.84
N GLN A 209 -6.69 14.46 15.19
CA GLN A 209 -8.02 15.00 15.51
C GLN A 209 -8.79 14.16 16.54
N GLY A 210 -8.08 13.67 17.56
CA GLY A 210 -8.65 12.81 18.62
C GLY A 210 -8.84 11.34 18.23
N ARG A 211 -8.69 10.97 16.95
CA ARG A 211 -8.91 9.59 16.46
C ARG A 211 -7.60 8.83 16.32
N LEU A 212 -7.61 7.55 16.69
CA LEU A 212 -6.49 6.65 16.44
C LEU A 212 -6.54 6.10 15.03
N LEU A 213 -5.37 6.05 14.40
CA LEU A 213 -5.21 5.60 13.02
C LEU A 213 -3.91 4.84 12.84
N VAL A 214 -3.93 3.91 11.89
CA VAL A 214 -2.74 3.26 11.34
C VAL A 214 -2.41 3.91 10.01
N SER A 215 -1.16 4.29 9.83
CA SER A 215 -0.60 4.79 8.57
C SER A 215 0.43 3.81 8.04
N ASP A 216 0.30 3.37 6.80
CA ASP A 216 1.39 2.72 6.09
C ASP A 216 2.46 3.77 5.74
N LEU A 217 3.74 3.41 5.88
CA LEU A 217 4.85 4.35 5.74
C LEU A 217 5.58 4.19 4.40
N GLY A 218 4.85 3.80 3.34
CA GLY A 218 5.43 3.52 2.03
C GLY A 218 6.03 2.12 1.97
N SER A 219 5.37 1.16 2.61
CA SER A 219 5.83 -0.22 2.61
C SER A 219 5.71 -0.85 1.23
N THR A 220 6.50 -1.90 0.97
CA THR A 220 6.55 -2.55 -0.35
C THR A 220 5.31 -3.40 -0.64
N LEU A 221 4.66 -3.94 0.38
CA LEU A 221 3.54 -4.87 0.23
C LEU A 221 2.23 -4.36 0.85
N GLY A 222 2.25 -3.16 1.44
CA GLY A 222 1.11 -2.55 2.11
C GLY A 222 0.80 -3.14 3.48
N THR A 223 -0.15 -2.47 4.13
CA THR A 223 -0.71 -2.84 5.44
C THR A 223 -2.23 -3.01 5.30
N VAL A 224 -2.82 -3.97 6.00
CA VAL A 224 -4.27 -4.20 6.01
C VAL A 224 -4.81 -3.96 7.42
N VAL A 225 -5.82 -3.11 7.56
CA VAL A 225 -6.40 -2.73 8.85
C VAL A 225 -7.89 -3.02 8.83
N ASN A 226 -8.35 -3.93 9.69
CA ASN A 226 -9.74 -4.39 9.74
C ASN A 226 -10.30 -4.83 8.37
N GLY A 227 -9.45 -5.44 7.55
CA GLY A 227 -9.78 -5.86 6.18
C GLY A 227 -9.63 -4.77 5.12
N GLN A 228 -9.35 -3.52 5.51
CA GLN A 228 -9.11 -2.40 4.59
C GLN A 228 -7.60 -2.27 4.28
N PRO A 229 -7.16 -2.47 3.02
CA PRO A 229 -5.75 -2.28 2.67
C PRO A 229 -5.39 -0.80 2.52
N ILE A 230 -4.17 -0.45 2.95
CA ILE A 230 -3.57 0.89 2.95
C ILE A 230 -2.09 0.82 2.55
N GLY A 231 -1.54 1.90 2.00
CA GLY A 231 -0.14 2.03 1.61
C GLY A 231 0.08 2.42 0.14
N HIS A 232 1.34 2.35 -0.29
CA HIS A 232 1.82 2.94 -1.55
C HIS A 232 0.93 2.63 -2.78
N ASP A 233 0.47 1.39 -2.91
CA ASP A 233 -0.32 0.94 -4.06
C ASP A 233 -1.84 1.16 -3.89
N PHE A 234 -2.29 1.77 -2.78
CA PHE A 234 -3.69 1.91 -2.40
C PHE A 234 -4.16 3.37 -2.38
N MET A 235 -5.47 3.58 -2.44
CA MET A 235 -6.14 4.91 -2.43
C MET A 235 -5.87 5.74 -1.16
N ARG A 236 -5.43 5.08 -0.09
CA ARG A 236 -5.32 5.64 1.26
C ARG A 236 -4.05 5.11 1.89
N ASP A 237 -3.29 6.00 2.51
CA ASP A 237 -2.15 5.62 3.34
C ASP A 237 -2.57 5.34 4.79
N THR A 238 -3.82 5.64 5.15
CA THR A 238 -4.31 5.57 6.54
C THR A 238 -5.65 4.88 6.69
N ALA A 239 -5.82 4.14 7.79
CA ALA A 239 -7.08 3.55 8.23
C ALA A 239 -7.34 3.86 9.71
N LEU A 240 -8.62 3.99 10.07
CA LEU A 240 -9.05 4.29 11.43
C LEU A 240 -9.05 3.02 12.28
N LEU A 241 -8.68 3.19 13.55
CA LEU A 241 -8.86 2.16 14.57
C LEU A 241 -10.18 2.43 15.32
N ASN A 242 -10.92 1.36 15.59
CA ASN A 242 -12.14 1.36 16.37
C ASN A 242 -11.81 1.16 17.86
N HIS A 243 -12.73 1.52 18.76
CA HIS A 243 -12.62 1.07 20.14
C HIS A 243 -12.67 -0.47 20.21
N GLY A 244 -11.97 -1.08 21.16
CA GLY A 244 -11.83 -2.54 21.25
C GLY A 244 -10.74 -3.10 20.33
N GLU A 245 -10.95 -4.31 19.79
CA GLU A 245 -9.94 -5.02 19.01
C GLU A 245 -9.92 -4.62 17.54
N ASN A 246 -8.71 -4.39 17.02
CA ASN A 246 -8.47 -4.09 15.63
C ASN A 246 -7.40 -5.03 15.08
N ARG A 247 -7.63 -5.56 13.89
CA ARG A 247 -6.68 -6.46 13.22
C ARG A 247 -5.82 -5.66 12.25
N VAL A 248 -4.50 -5.71 12.41
CA VAL A 248 -3.54 -5.06 11.52
C VAL A 248 -2.60 -6.12 10.95
N VAL A 249 -2.51 -6.23 9.63
CA VAL A 249 -1.65 -7.20 8.93
C VAL A 249 -0.63 -6.44 8.11
N ALA A 250 0.65 -6.56 8.46
CA ALA A 250 1.75 -5.89 7.78
C ALA A 250 2.38 -6.81 6.72
N GLY A 251 2.76 -6.29 5.56
CA GLY A 251 3.37 -7.08 4.49
C GLY A 251 2.34 -7.76 3.58
N GLY A 252 1.21 -7.09 3.34
CA GLY A 252 0.12 -7.53 2.47
C GLY A 252 -0.77 -8.66 3.01
N TRP A 253 -1.84 -8.97 2.27
CA TRP A 253 -2.79 -10.04 2.64
C TRP A 253 -2.12 -11.42 2.78
N GLY A 254 -2.59 -12.18 3.78
CA GLY A 254 -2.04 -13.49 4.14
C GLY A 254 -0.64 -13.45 4.75
N SER A 255 -0.14 -12.26 5.10
CA SER A 255 1.13 -12.12 5.81
C SER A 255 1.08 -12.79 7.17
N ALA A 256 2.21 -13.37 7.55
CA ALA A 256 2.41 -13.94 8.87
C ALA A 256 2.56 -12.86 9.97
N PHE A 257 2.69 -11.58 9.61
CA PHE A 257 2.83 -10.46 10.53
C PHE A 257 1.47 -9.84 10.83
N GLU A 258 0.67 -10.57 11.61
CA GLU A 258 -0.66 -10.15 12.05
C GLU A 258 -0.63 -9.69 13.51
N PHE A 259 -1.12 -8.48 13.73
CA PHE A 259 -1.20 -7.80 15.02
C PHE A 259 -2.66 -7.61 15.41
N ILE A 260 -2.93 -7.71 16.71
CA ILE A 260 -4.19 -7.24 17.30
C ILE A 260 -3.89 -5.99 18.13
N VAL A 261 -4.50 -4.88 17.77
CA VAL A 261 -4.44 -3.59 18.48
C VAL A 261 -5.73 -3.43 19.28
N SER A 262 -5.63 -3.51 20.60
CA SER A 262 -6.76 -3.32 21.52
C SER A 262 -6.74 -1.91 22.10
N ILE A 263 -7.87 -1.21 22.01
CA ILE A 263 -8.07 0.16 22.52
C ILE A 263 -9.17 0.13 23.60
N GLY A 264 -8.88 0.64 24.80
CA GLY A 264 -9.85 0.75 25.89
C GLY A 264 -9.39 1.58 27.08
#